data_AF-A0A2B7XAA7-F1
#
_entry.id   AF-A0A2B7XAA7-F1
#
_cell.length_a   1.000
_cell.length_b   1.000
_cell.length_c   1.000
_cell.angle_alpha   90.00
_cell.angle_beta   90.00
_cell.angle_gamma   90.00
#
_symmetry.space_group_name_H-M   'P 1'
#
loop_
_entity.id
_entity.type
_entity.pdbx_description
1 polymer ?
#
loop_
_entity_poly.entity_id
_entity_poly.type
_entity_poly.pdbx_seq_one_letter_code
_entity_poly.pdbx_strand_id
1 'polypeptide(L)'
;MFAIRHLEAWRQSVVEIFTPNTTDRPTYQEISNAHSNAYVIIRELNICKTRFEQYSPPFTQGIQAVDEVLQALRDDHGGDLPEKILGFWSRQRLRQVRDHRTFATPEEKKAMVAIFERWNDRDRLKKQFWGLMLGDPDNGVLYHRYFTHERSLQVYQCLREWLEKRKAGHVY
;
A
#
# COMPACT_ATOMS: atom_id res chain seq x y z
N MET A 1 30.59 28.72 7.81
CA MET A 1 30.01 27.37 8.08
C MET A 1 28.74 27.08 7.27
N PHE A 2 27.81 28.04 7.09
CA PHE A 2 26.57 27.86 6.30
C PHE A 2 26.81 27.36 4.85
N ALA A 3 27.72 28.00 4.12
CA ALA A 3 28.04 27.66 2.73
C ALA A 3 28.53 26.21 2.52
N ILE A 4 29.25 25.63 3.48
CA ILE A 4 29.81 24.26 3.37
C ILE A 4 28.68 23.23 3.44
N ARG A 5 27.73 23.37 4.38
CA ARG A 5 26.55 22.49 4.49
C ARG A 5 25.68 22.53 3.22
N HIS A 6 25.53 23.71 2.62
CA HIS A 6 24.83 23.83 1.33
C HIS A 6 25.62 23.21 0.17
N LEU A 7 26.96 23.28 0.18
CA LEU A 7 27.81 22.61 -0.80
C LEU A 7 27.72 21.09 -0.69
N GLU A 8 27.68 20.54 0.52
CA GLU A 8 27.52 19.09 0.76
C GLU A 8 26.13 18.60 0.36
N ALA A 9 25.06 19.31 0.73
CA ALA A 9 23.71 18.99 0.25
C ALA A 9 23.60 19.07 -1.28
N TRP A 10 24.22 20.08 -1.91
CA TRP A 10 24.29 20.19 -3.37
C TRP A 10 25.08 19.04 -3.99
N ARG A 11 26.27 18.72 -3.47
CA ARG A 11 27.11 17.61 -3.94
C ARG A 11 26.38 16.26 -3.81
N GLN A 12 25.68 16.03 -2.71
CA GLN A 12 24.86 14.84 -2.52
C GLN A 12 23.74 14.75 -3.57
N SER A 13 23.07 15.87 -3.87
CA SER A 13 22.05 15.94 -4.92
C SER A 13 22.60 15.69 -6.33
N VAL A 14 23.84 16.12 -6.62
CA VAL A 14 24.51 15.84 -7.90
C VAL A 14 24.86 14.35 -8.00
N VAL A 15 25.41 13.75 -6.94
CA VAL A 15 25.64 12.30 -6.88
C VAL A 15 24.33 11.54 -7.06
N GLU A 16 23.23 11.98 -6.42
CA GLU A 16 21.89 11.41 -6.55
C GLU A 16 21.33 11.40 -7.97
N ILE A 17 21.64 12.41 -8.79
CA ILE A 17 21.22 12.52 -10.19
C ILE A 17 21.98 11.53 -11.09
N PHE A 18 23.26 11.26 -10.79
CA PHE A 18 24.14 10.44 -11.64
C PHE A 18 24.39 9.01 -11.13
N THR A 19 23.84 8.63 -9.97
CA THR A 19 23.91 7.23 -9.51
C THR A 19 22.82 6.41 -10.21
N PRO A 20 23.12 5.19 -10.70
CA PRO A 20 22.10 4.25 -11.17
C PRO A 20 21.00 3.96 -10.13
N ASN A 21 19.85 3.50 -10.60
CA ASN A 21 18.75 3.09 -9.73
C ASN A 21 19.19 1.95 -8.80
N THR A 22 18.85 2.08 -7.52
CA THR A 22 19.00 1.04 -6.48
C THR A 22 17.69 0.93 -5.70
N THR A 23 17.51 -0.11 -4.89
CA THR A 23 16.29 -0.29 -4.06
C THR A 23 16.06 0.88 -3.09
N ASP A 24 17.13 1.58 -2.69
CA ASP A 24 17.11 2.85 -1.94
C ASP A 24 16.52 4.05 -2.71
N ARG A 25 16.34 3.91 -4.02
CA ARG A 25 15.96 4.96 -4.98
C ARG A 25 15.06 4.40 -6.09
N PRO A 26 13.86 3.86 -5.77
CA PRO A 26 12.95 3.38 -6.79
C PRO A 26 12.56 4.50 -7.76
N THR A 27 12.32 4.10 -9.00
CA THR A 27 11.87 4.97 -10.10
C THR A 27 10.46 5.45 -9.88
N TYR A 28 10.07 6.50 -10.61
CA TYR A 28 8.67 6.93 -10.68
C TYR A 28 7.74 5.77 -11.07
N GLN A 29 8.14 4.91 -12.01
CA GLN A 29 7.30 3.79 -12.47
C GLN A 29 7.10 2.75 -11.37
N GLU A 30 8.14 2.37 -10.64
CA GLU A 30 8.03 1.41 -9.53
C GLU A 30 7.17 1.95 -8.40
N ILE A 31 7.35 3.22 -8.00
CA ILE A 31 6.51 3.85 -6.97
C ILE A 31 5.05 3.98 -7.47
N SER A 32 4.84 4.26 -8.76
CA SER A 32 3.51 4.31 -9.38
C SER A 32 2.83 2.94 -9.40
N ASN A 33 3.59 1.86 -9.65
CA ASN A 33 3.10 0.48 -9.56
C ASN A 33 2.71 0.13 -8.12
N ALA A 34 3.57 0.41 -7.13
CA ALA A 34 3.29 0.19 -5.72
C ALA A 34 2.08 1.00 -5.23
N HIS A 35 1.98 2.26 -5.64
CA HIS A 35 0.81 3.12 -5.41
C HIS A 35 -0.47 2.50 -5.99
N SER A 36 -0.42 2.00 -7.23
CA SER A 36 -1.55 1.38 -7.90
C SER A 36 -2.00 0.09 -7.20
N ASN A 37 -1.06 -0.73 -6.72
CA ASN A 37 -1.36 -1.91 -5.92
C ASN A 37 -2.06 -1.55 -4.60
N ALA A 38 -1.55 -0.54 -3.89
CA ALA A 38 -2.16 -0.04 -2.65
C ALA A 38 -3.58 0.49 -2.91
N TYR A 39 -3.76 1.34 -3.93
CA TYR A 39 -5.06 1.88 -4.32
C TYR A 39 -6.08 0.79 -4.68
N VAL A 40 -5.66 -0.25 -5.41
CA VAL A 40 -6.56 -1.39 -5.73
C VAL A 40 -7.03 -2.08 -4.46
N ILE A 41 -6.14 -2.41 -3.52
CA ILE A 41 -6.53 -3.11 -2.28
C ILE A 41 -7.43 -2.24 -1.40
N ILE A 42 -7.12 -0.95 -1.23
CA ILE A 42 -7.97 -0.02 -0.48
C ILE A 42 -9.35 0.14 -1.16
N ARG A 43 -9.40 0.23 -2.48
CA ARG A 43 -10.67 0.28 -3.23
C ARG A 43 -11.48 -0.99 -3.04
N GLU A 44 -10.89 -2.18 -3.18
CA GLU A 44 -11.62 -3.44 -3.03
C GLU A 44 -12.09 -3.67 -1.59
N LEU A 45 -11.35 -3.24 -0.57
CA LEU A 45 -11.81 -3.21 0.83
C LEU A 45 -13.09 -2.37 0.97
N ASN A 46 -13.08 -1.14 0.46
CA ASN A 46 -14.25 -0.24 0.53
C ASN A 46 -15.43 -0.80 -0.28
N ILE A 47 -15.20 -1.40 -1.45
CA ILE A 47 -16.24 -2.09 -2.22
C ILE A 47 -16.84 -3.24 -1.40
N CYS A 48 -16.02 -4.09 -0.78
CA CYS A 48 -16.49 -5.20 0.05
C CYS A 48 -17.34 -4.70 1.23
N LYS A 49 -16.95 -3.61 1.91
CA LYS A 49 -17.75 -2.97 2.96
C LYS A 49 -19.13 -2.56 2.44
N THR A 50 -19.19 -1.81 1.35
CA THR A 50 -20.47 -1.42 0.70
C THR A 50 -21.31 -2.63 0.29
N ARG A 51 -20.69 -3.75 -0.10
CA ARG A 51 -21.42 -5.00 -0.39
C ARG A 51 -21.95 -5.69 0.86
N PHE A 52 -21.20 -5.71 1.96
CA PHE A 52 -21.69 -6.26 3.24
C PHE A 52 -22.84 -5.45 3.83
N GLU A 53 -22.84 -4.14 3.64
CA GLU A 53 -23.93 -3.22 4.02
C GLU A 53 -25.22 -3.45 3.19
N GLN A 54 -25.10 -3.99 1.98
CA GLN A 54 -26.24 -4.30 1.09
C GLN A 54 -26.97 -5.62 1.42
N TYR A 55 -26.48 -6.42 2.37
CA TYR A 55 -27.19 -7.62 2.84
C TYR A 55 -28.41 -7.24 3.71
N SER A 56 -29.41 -8.12 3.75
CA SER A 56 -30.55 -8.02 4.66
C SER A 56 -30.71 -9.33 5.43
N PRO A 57 -30.32 -9.40 6.73
CA PRO A 57 -29.65 -8.35 7.50
C PRO A 57 -28.20 -8.09 7.06
N PRO A 58 -27.61 -6.90 7.29
CA PRO A 58 -26.23 -6.58 6.90
C PRO A 58 -25.20 -7.56 7.48
N PHE A 59 -24.13 -7.86 6.73
CA PHE A 59 -23.10 -8.79 7.19
C PHE A 59 -22.08 -8.09 8.11
N THR A 60 -22.52 -7.75 9.32
CA THR A 60 -21.81 -6.92 10.31
C THR A 60 -20.37 -7.40 10.61
N GLN A 61 -20.13 -8.70 10.67
CA GLN A 61 -18.78 -9.25 10.90
C GLN A 61 -17.82 -8.93 9.74
N GLY A 62 -18.31 -8.96 8.50
CA GLY A 62 -17.54 -8.54 7.32
C GLY A 62 -17.22 -7.05 7.34
N ILE A 63 -18.20 -6.21 7.72
CA ILE A 63 -18.02 -4.76 7.88
C ILE A 63 -16.93 -4.45 8.92
N GLN A 64 -17.02 -5.07 10.10
CA GLN A 64 -16.03 -4.93 11.18
C GLN A 64 -14.63 -5.40 10.75
N ALA A 65 -14.53 -6.51 10.03
CA ALA A 65 -13.24 -7.01 9.53
C ALA A 65 -12.58 -6.04 8.52
N VAL A 66 -13.37 -5.38 7.66
CA VAL A 66 -12.83 -4.33 6.77
C VAL A 66 -12.33 -3.13 7.57
N ASP A 67 -13.10 -2.67 8.56
CA ASP A 67 -12.69 -1.51 9.38
C ASP A 67 -11.45 -1.81 10.24
N GLU A 68 -11.34 -3.02 10.81
CA GLU A 68 -10.13 -3.50 11.50
C GLU A 68 -8.92 -3.53 10.55
N VAL A 69 -9.07 -4.02 9.31
CA VAL A 69 -7.97 -4.03 8.32
C VAL A 69 -7.59 -2.62 7.89
N LEU A 70 -8.55 -1.74 7.61
CA LEU A 70 -8.27 -0.35 7.25
C LEU A 70 -7.58 0.41 8.39
N GLN A 71 -7.96 0.14 9.65
CA GLN A 71 -7.28 0.75 10.79
C GLN A 71 -5.88 0.17 11.00
N ALA A 72 -5.72 -1.15 10.97
CA ALA A 72 -4.42 -1.81 11.04
C ALA A 72 -3.46 -1.33 9.95
N LEU A 73 -3.97 -1.07 8.74
CA LEU A 73 -3.20 -0.45 7.65
C LEU A 73 -2.82 1.01 7.94
N ARG A 74 -3.61 1.80 8.67
CA ARG A 74 -3.18 3.13 9.13
C ARG A 74 -2.11 3.02 10.21
N ASP A 75 -2.30 2.13 11.18
CA ASP A 75 -1.36 1.92 12.29
C ASP A 75 0.02 1.49 11.77
N ASP A 76 0.06 0.61 10.75
CA ASP A 76 1.27 0.18 10.04
C ASP A 76 2.06 1.33 9.37
N HIS A 77 1.40 2.45 9.07
CA HIS A 77 1.88 3.49 8.17
C HIS A 77 1.77 4.90 8.79
N GLY A 78 1.80 5.01 10.13
CA GLY A 78 1.86 6.30 10.84
C GLY A 78 0.54 7.09 10.86
N GLY A 79 -0.60 6.43 10.65
CA GLY A 79 -1.94 7.01 10.68
C GLY A 79 -2.55 7.26 9.30
N ASP A 80 -1.76 7.26 8.23
CA ASP A 80 -2.24 7.41 6.86
C ASP A 80 -2.33 6.08 6.11
N LEU A 81 -3.12 6.04 5.03
CA LEU A 81 -3.20 4.86 4.17
C LEU A 81 -2.00 4.82 3.20
N PRO A 82 -1.49 3.61 2.86
CA PRO A 82 -0.31 3.45 2.00
C PRO A 82 -0.45 4.09 0.61
N GLU A 83 -1.66 4.12 0.05
CA GLU A 83 -1.95 4.84 -1.20
C GLU A 83 -1.62 6.34 -1.11
N LYS A 84 -1.89 7.01 0.02
CA LYS A 84 -1.60 8.44 0.16
C LYS A 84 -0.10 8.69 0.22
N ILE A 85 0.63 7.84 0.94
CA ILE A 85 2.08 7.92 1.14
C ILE A 85 2.81 7.68 -0.18
N LEU A 86 2.46 6.59 -0.89
CA LEU A 86 3.04 6.26 -2.18
C LEU A 86 2.63 7.27 -3.26
N GLY A 87 1.39 7.79 -3.20
CA GLY A 87 0.91 8.85 -4.10
C GLY A 87 1.56 10.20 -3.83
N PHE A 88 1.98 10.51 -2.60
CA PHE A 88 2.85 11.64 -2.30
C PHE A 88 4.24 11.45 -2.90
N TRP A 89 4.89 10.31 -2.63
CA TRP A 89 6.24 10.02 -3.13
C TRP A 89 6.31 9.97 -4.67
N SER A 90 5.31 9.36 -5.32
CA SER A 90 5.16 9.34 -6.77
C SER A 90 5.11 10.75 -7.37
N ARG A 91 4.33 11.66 -6.76
CA ARG A 91 4.25 13.07 -7.20
C ARG A 91 5.56 13.83 -7.02
N GLN A 92 6.30 13.59 -5.93
CA GLN A 92 7.62 14.17 -5.70
C GLN A 92 8.60 13.76 -6.81
N ARG A 93 8.67 12.45 -7.13
CA ARG A 93 9.51 11.92 -8.21
C ARG A 93 9.10 12.42 -9.59
N LEU A 94 7.81 12.39 -9.93
CA LEU A 94 7.31 12.79 -11.25
C LEU A 94 7.66 14.24 -11.59
N ARG A 95 7.43 15.15 -10.64
CA ARG A 95 7.63 16.58 -10.84
C ARG A 95 9.10 17.00 -10.68
N GLN A 96 10.02 16.05 -10.48
CA GLN A 96 11.41 16.29 -10.08
C GLN A 96 11.52 17.29 -8.92
N VAL A 97 10.53 17.29 -8.01
CA VAL A 97 10.48 18.28 -6.94
C VAL A 97 11.63 17.98 -6.01
N ARG A 98 12.58 18.91 -5.98
CA ARG A 98 13.81 18.84 -5.19
C ARG A 98 13.52 19.13 -3.72
N ASP A 99 12.49 18.53 -3.13
CA ASP A 99 12.26 18.69 -1.70
C ASP A 99 13.18 17.74 -0.93
N HIS A 100 14.33 18.29 -0.53
CA HIS A 100 15.35 17.64 0.28
C HIS A 100 14.81 17.14 1.64
N ARG A 101 13.59 17.54 2.02
CA ARG A 101 12.91 17.13 3.26
C ARG A 101 12.00 15.92 3.08
N THR A 102 11.90 15.35 1.88
CA THR A 102 11.06 14.16 1.62
C THR A 102 11.44 12.98 2.53
N PHE A 103 12.70 12.93 2.97
CA PHE A 103 13.15 12.17 4.14
C PHE A 103 13.95 13.15 5.01
N ALA A 104 13.36 13.66 6.09
CA ALA A 104 14.07 14.56 7.01
C ALA A 104 15.09 13.78 7.87
N THR A 105 14.92 12.46 7.97
CA THR A 105 15.75 11.52 8.73
C THR A 105 16.03 10.23 7.95
N PRO A 106 17.14 9.51 8.26
CA PRO A 106 17.38 8.15 7.77
C PRO A 106 16.26 7.15 8.14
N GLU A 107 15.63 7.34 9.29
CA GLU A 107 14.55 6.50 9.82
C GLU A 107 13.28 6.63 8.95
N GLU A 108 12.88 7.86 8.59
CA GLU A 108 11.78 8.10 7.65
C GLU A 108 12.11 7.53 6.26
N LYS A 109 13.36 7.67 5.79
CA LYS A 109 13.78 7.04 4.53
C LYS A 109 13.58 5.52 4.58
N LYS A 110 14.03 4.88 5.66
CA LYS A 110 13.90 3.42 5.85
C LYS A 110 12.44 2.99 5.92
N ALA A 111 11.60 3.74 6.63
CA ALA A 111 10.15 3.47 6.69
C ALA A 111 9.51 3.58 5.31
N MET A 112 9.79 4.65 4.56
CA MET A 112 9.26 4.85 3.20
C MET A 112 9.70 3.75 2.23
N VAL A 113 10.97 3.33 2.26
CA VAL A 113 11.47 2.22 1.44
C VAL A 113 10.77 0.91 1.80
N ALA A 114 10.62 0.58 3.09
CA ALA A 114 9.92 -0.63 3.54
C ALA A 114 8.44 -0.65 3.12
N ILE A 115 7.78 0.51 3.11
CA ILE A 115 6.41 0.67 2.58
C ILE A 115 6.42 0.40 1.07
N PHE A 116 7.34 1.00 0.30
CA PHE A 116 7.46 0.72 -1.13
C PHE A 116 7.70 -0.76 -1.42
N GLU A 117 8.67 -1.40 -0.77
CA GLU A 117 9.00 -2.82 -1.00
C GLU A 117 7.79 -3.73 -0.74
N ARG A 118 7.07 -3.50 0.37
CA ARG A 118 5.83 -4.22 0.71
C ARG A 118 4.76 -4.07 -0.36
N TRP A 119 4.57 -2.86 -0.91
CA TRP A 119 3.48 -2.57 -1.84
C TRP A 119 3.86 -2.79 -3.32
N ASN A 120 5.15 -2.91 -3.64
CA ASN A 120 5.65 -3.27 -4.97
C ASN A 120 5.56 -4.78 -5.25
N ASP A 121 5.67 -5.62 -4.21
CA ASP A 121 5.52 -7.09 -4.31
C ASP A 121 4.06 -7.51 -4.52
N ARG A 122 3.60 -7.45 -5.79
CA ARG A 122 2.23 -7.82 -6.19
C ARG A 122 1.90 -9.29 -5.84
N ASP A 123 2.86 -10.20 -5.84
CA ASP A 123 2.60 -11.62 -5.56
C ASP A 123 2.38 -11.88 -4.06
N ARG A 124 3.16 -11.22 -3.19
CA ARG A 124 2.89 -11.18 -1.75
C ARG A 124 1.54 -10.54 -1.46
N LEU A 125 1.21 -9.44 -2.13
CA LEU A 125 -0.10 -8.80 -1.97
C LEU A 125 -1.26 -9.70 -2.43
N LYS A 126 -1.14 -10.38 -3.58
CA LYS A 126 -2.12 -11.38 -4.04
C LYS A 126 -2.29 -12.52 -3.02
N LYS A 127 -1.22 -12.98 -2.37
CA LYS A 127 -1.28 -13.99 -1.29
C LYS A 127 -1.90 -13.44 0.01
N GLN A 128 -1.61 -12.20 0.38
CA GLN A 128 -2.13 -11.57 1.60
C GLN A 128 -3.61 -11.19 1.49
N PHE A 129 -4.05 -10.71 0.32
CA PHE A 129 -5.40 -10.22 0.06
C PHE A 129 -6.15 -11.08 -0.98
N TRP A 130 -5.90 -12.39 -0.96
CA TRP A 130 -6.44 -13.35 -1.94
C TRP A 130 -7.96 -13.22 -2.14
N GLY A 131 -8.71 -13.08 -1.05
CA GLY A 131 -10.17 -12.95 -1.06
C GLY A 131 -10.68 -11.64 -1.68
N LEU A 132 -9.87 -10.59 -1.72
CA LEU A 132 -10.19 -9.35 -2.45
C LEU A 132 -9.95 -9.53 -3.95
N MET A 133 -8.87 -10.22 -4.32
CA MET A 133 -8.37 -10.34 -5.69
C MET A 133 -9.05 -11.45 -6.54
N LEU A 134 -10.09 -12.13 -6.04
CA LEU A 134 -10.83 -13.17 -6.80
C LEU A 134 -11.59 -12.65 -8.04
N GLY A 135 -11.47 -11.37 -8.40
CA GLY A 135 -11.94 -10.79 -9.67
C GLY A 135 -10.81 -10.27 -10.58
N ASP A 136 -9.54 -10.49 -10.21
CA ASP A 136 -8.38 -10.22 -11.07
C ASP A 136 -8.46 -11.17 -12.29
N PRO A 137 -8.40 -10.67 -13.55
CA PRO A 137 -8.46 -11.53 -14.73
C PRO A 137 -7.35 -12.59 -14.77
N ASP A 138 -6.22 -12.35 -14.09
CA ASP A 138 -5.15 -13.35 -13.91
C ASP A 138 -5.62 -14.61 -13.15
N ASN A 139 -6.71 -14.50 -12.37
CA ASN A 139 -7.28 -15.59 -11.56
C ASN A 139 -8.41 -16.36 -12.29
N GLY A 140 -8.70 -16.04 -13.55
CA GLY A 140 -9.62 -16.81 -14.41
C GLY A 140 -11.12 -16.69 -14.08
N VAL A 141 -11.50 -15.85 -13.12
CA VAL A 141 -12.91 -15.68 -12.69
C VAL A 141 -13.58 -14.57 -13.50
N LEU A 142 -14.72 -14.87 -14.10
CA LEU A 142 -15.57 -13.88 -14.79
C LEU A 142 -16.01 -12.78 -13.82
N TYR A 143 -16.10 -11.54 -14.32
CA TYR A 143 -16.61 -10.37 -13.58
C TYR A 143 -18.05 -10.57 -13.08
N HIS A 144 -18.21 -11.23 -11.94
CA HIS A 144 -19.51 -11.40 -11.31
C HIS A 144 -19.97 -10.06 -10.72
N ARG A 145 -20.95 -9.44 -11.40
CA ARG A 145 -21.66 -8.22 -10.93
C ARG A 145 -22.33 -8.39 -9.56
N TYR A 146 -22.45 -9.63 -9.08
CA TYR A 146 -23.13 -10.00 -7.84
C TYR A 146 -22.14 -10.59 -6.83
N PHE A 147 -22.11 -10.00 -5.64
CA PHE A 147 -21.22 -10.39 -4.55
C PHE A 147 -21.92 -11.45 -3.69
N THR A 148 -21.74 -12.73 -4.06
CA THR A 148 -22.47 -13.87 -3.46
C THR A 148 -22.18 -14.04 -1.97
N HIS A 149 -23.02 -14.80 -1.27
CA HIS A 149 -22.80 -15.11 0.15
C HIS A 149 -21.50 -15.90 0.35
N GLU A 150 -21.20 -16.85 -0.54
CA GLU A 150 -19.92 -17.56 -0.57
C GLU A 150 -18.71 -16.61 -0.77
N ARG A 151 -18.76 -15.70 -1.76
CA ARG A 151 -17.73 -14.66 -1.95
C ARG A 151 -17.56 -13.79 -0.71
N SER A 152 -18.66 -13.52 0.00
CA SER A 152 -18.67 -12.73 1.23
C SER A 152 -17.95 -13.44 2.38
N LEU A 153 -18.18 -14.74 2.54
CA LEU A 153 -17.48 -15.58 3.52
C LEU A 153 -15.98 -15.72 3.19
N GLN A 154 -15.64 -15.94 1.92
CA GLN A 154 -14.25 -15.99 1.45
C GLN A 154 -13.48 -14.68 1.73
N VAL A 155 -14.11 -13.53 1.45
CA VAL A 155 -13.53 -12.22 1.78
C VAL A 155 -13.36 -12.06 3.28
N TYR A 156 -14.40 -12.35 4.07
CA TYR A 156 -14.33 -12.25 5.53
C TYR A 156 -13.21 -13.13 6.12
N GLN A 157 -13.10 -14.39 5.67
CA GLN A 157 -12.02 -15.30 6.08
C GLN A 157 -10.63 -14.75 5.71
N CYS A 158 -10.45 -14.25 4.48
CA CYS A 158 -9.20 -13.65 4.05
C CYS A 158 -8.77 -12.48 4.96
N LEU A 159 -9.69 -11.57 5.29
CA LEU A 159 -9.42 -10.43 6.18
C LEU A 159 -9.11 -10.88 7.61
N ARG A 160 -9.84 -11.89 8.13
CA ARG A 160 -9.58 -12.51 9.45
C ARG A 160 -8.18 -13.13 9.52
N GLU A 161 -7.83 -13.96 8.56
CA GLU A 161 -6.50 -14.58 8.47
C GLU A 161 -5.38 -13.53 8.40
N TRP A 162 -5.59 -12.45 7.65
CA TRP A 162 -4.62 -11.36 7.56
C TRP A 162 -4.45 -10.64 8.90
N LEU A 163 -5.54 -10.33 9.60
CA LEU A 163 -5.51 -9.69 10.93
C LEU A 163 -4.83 -10.58 11.97
N GLU A 164 -5.08 -11.88 11.94
CA GLU A 164 -4.45 -12.86 12.84
C GLU A 164 -2.95 -13.00 12.55
N LYS A 165 -2.57 -13.16 11.28
CA LYS A 165 -1.16 -13.16 10.85
C LYS A 165 -0.46 -11.85 11.23
N ARG A 166 -1.12 -10.68 11.15
CA ARG A 166 -0.57 -9.39 11.58
C ARG A 166 -0.32 -9.36 13.09
N LYS A 167 -1.30 -9.77 13.90
CA LYS A 167 -1.18 -9.84 15.37
C LYS A 167 -0.06 -10.79 15.81
N ALA A 168 0.21 -11.86 15.05
CA ALA A 168 1.34 -12.78 15.26
C ALA A 168 2.69 -12.31 14.67
N GLY A 169 2.75 -11.14 14.02
CA GLY A 169 3.96 -10.64 13.35
C GLY A 169 4.30 -11.29 12.00
N HIS A 170 3.46 -12.19 11.49
CA HIS A 170 3.67 -12.96 10.25
C HIS A 170 3.20 -12.25 8.96
N VAL A 171 2.77 -10.98 9.03
CA VAL A 171 2.47 -10.14 7.85
C VAL A 171 3.71 -9.39 7.34
N TYR A 172 4.79 -9.36 8.13
CA TYR A 172 6.07 -8.68 7.86
C TYR A 172 7.14 -9.64 7.35
#